data_AF-A0AAD5XAJ9-F1
#
_entry.id   AF-A0AAD5XAJ9-F1
#
_cell.length_a   1.000
_cell.length_b   1.000
_cell.length_c   1.000
_cell.angle_alpha   90.00
_cell.angle_beta   90.00
_cell.angle_gamma   90.00
#
_symmetry.space_group_name_H-M   'P 1'
#
loop_
_entity.id
_entity.type
_entity.pdbx_description
1 polymer ?
#
loop_
_entity_poly.entity_id
_entity_poly.type
_entity_poly.pdbx_seq_one_letter_code
_entity_poly.pdbx_strand_id
1 'polypeptide(L)' 'YLSFFKYAYEAMIVNDLAGTQIQDTVNGVAVNIPASVVLAKFGFDITAFWRDFTVSATLLVVLLAINAALIQFILKETR' A
#
# COMPACT_ATOMS: atom_id res chain seq x y z
N TYR A 1 0.13 14.48 1.01
CA TYR A 1 -1.29 14.09 1.06
C TYR A 1 -1.42 12.82 1.90
N LEU A 2 -2.19 12.86 2.98
CA LEU A 2 -2.48 11.67 3.82
C LEU A 2 -3.71 10.95 3.22
N SER A 3 -3.48 9.97 2.35
CA SER A 3 -4.54 9.16 1.75
C SER A 3 -4.33 7.70 2.10
N PHE A 4 -5.28 7.12 2.83
CA PHE A 4 -5.26 5.70 3.20
C PHE A 4 -5.09 4.80 1.96
N PHE A 5 -5.84 5.11 0.89
CA PHE A 5 -5.76 4.36 -0.36
C PHE A 5 -4.39 4.46 -1.03
N LYS A 6 -3.72 5.61 -0.96
CA LYS A 6 -2.38 5.77 -1.55
C LYS A 6 -1.37 4.86 -0.87
N TYR A 7 -1.29 4.92 0.46
CA TYR A 7 -0.32 4.12 1.23
C TYR A 7 -0.58 2.63 1.12
N ALA A 8 -1.86 2.20 1.17
CA ALA A 8 -2.22 0.80 0.99
C ALA A 8 -1.87 0.30 -0.43
N TYR A 9 -2.17 1.10 -1.47
CA TYR A 9 -1.88 0.75 -2.86
C TYR A 9 -0.38 0.67 -3.13
N GLU A 10 0.39 1.65 -2.65
CA GLU A 10 1.84 1.71 -2.79
C GLU A 10 2.51 0.52 -2.08
N ALA A 11 2.10 0.20 -0.84
CA ALA A 11 2.60 -0.98 -0.14
C ALA A 11 2.25 -2.30 -0.86
N MET A 12 1.02 -2.44 -1.36
CA MET A 12 0.59 -3.66 -2.05
C MET A 12 1.35 -3.88 -3.37
N ILE A 13 1.48 -2.81 -4.18
CA ILE A 13 2.20 -2.88 -5.45
C ILE A 13 3.68 -3.15 -5.25
N VAL A 14 4.32 -2.51 -4.27
CA VAL A 14 5.73 -2.77 -3.96
C VAL A 14 5.92 -4.22 -3.51
N ASN A 15 5.00 -4.78 -2.71
CA ASN A 15 5.07 -6.17 -2.29
C ASN A 15 4.93 -7.17 -3.46
N ASP A 16 4.06 -6.88 -4.43
CA ASP A 16 3.74 -7.79 -5.54
C ASP A 16 4.77 -7.71 -6.68
N LEU A 17 5.24 -6.49 -6.98
CA LEU A 17 6.04 -6.23 -8.18
C LEU A 17 7.53 -5.98 -7.90
N ALA A 18 7.98 -5.71 -6.66
CA ALA A 18 9.40 -5.43 -6.41
C ALA A 18 10.34 -6.60 -6.75
N GLY A 19 9.87 -7.85 -6.63
CA GLY A 19 10.62 -9.05 -6.97
C GLY A 19 10.43 -9.55 -8.40
N THR A 20 9.52 -8.95 -9.16
CA THR A 20 9.09 -9.47 -10.47
C THR A 20 9.88 -8.83 -11.59
N GLN A 21 10.22 -9.62 -12.61
CA GLN A 21 10.87 -9.14 -13.82
C GLN A 21 9.96 -9.39 -15.02
N ILE A 22 9.83 -8.40 -15.89
CA ILE A 22 9.09 -8.51 -17.13
C ILE A 22 10.08 -9.00 -18.19
N GLN A 23 9.86 -10.24 -18.65
CA GLN A 23 10.58 -10.83 -19.77
C GLN A 23 9.77 -10.58 -21.03
N ASP A 24 10.29 -9.76 -21.93
CA ASP A 24 9.65 -9.48 -23.22
C ASP A 24 10.67 -9.54 -24.37
N THR A 25 10.19 -9.81 -25.57
CA THR A 25 11.03 -9.85 -26.77
C THR A 25 10.64 -8.69 -27.68
N VAL A 26 11.36 -7.57 -27.54
CA VAL A 26 11.15 -6.39 -28.38
C VAL A 26 12.10 -6.47 -29.57
N ASN A 27 11.56 -6.51 -30.79
CA ASN A 27 12.32 -6.55 -32.05
C ASN A 27 13.32 -7.73 -32.16
N GLY A 28 12.97 -8.89 -31.61
CA GLY A 28 13.84 -10.09 -31.65
C GLY A 28 14.97 -10.11 -30.63
N VAL A 29 15.07 -9.11 -29.75
CA VAL A 29 16.02 -9.07 -28.63
C VAL A 29 15.26 -9.37 -27.34
N ALA A 30 15.73 -10.36 -26.57
CA ALA A 30 15.19 -10.66 -25.25
C ALA A 30 15.57 -9.53 -24.27
N VAL A 31 14.58 -8.80 -23.79
CA VAL A 31 14.75 -7.72 -22.81
C VAL A 31 14.15 -8.20 -21.50
N ASN A 32 14.97 -8.15 -20.43
CA ASN A 32 14.52 -8.43 -19.08
C ASN A 32 14.51 -7.11 -18.29
N ILE A 33 13.31 -6.57 -18.04
CA ILE A 33 13.15 -5.31 -17.32
C ILE A 33 12.65 -5.63 -15.91
N PRO A 34 13.39 -5.27 -14.85
CA PRO A 34 12.89 -5.43 -13.50
C PRO A 34 11.69 -4.48 -13.28
N ALA A 35 10.59 -4.99 -12.74
CA ALA A 35 9.39 -4.19 -12.51
C ALA A 35 9.63 -3.06 -11.50
N SER A 36 10.64 -3.19 -10.63
CA SER A 36 11.13 -2.10 -9.77
C SER A 36 11.51 -0.83 -10.56
N VAL A 37 12.10 -0.95 -11.74
CA VAL A 37 12.45 0.20 -12.59
C VAL A 37 11.20 0.86 -13.17
N VAL A 38 10.18 0.06 -13.53
CA VAL A 38 8.90 0.56 -14.01
C VAL A 38 8.16 1.30 -12.88
N LEU A 39 8.13 0.74 -11.68
CA LEU A 39 7.54 1.37 -10.50
C LEU A 39 8.18 2.72 -10.17
N ALA A 40 9.52 2.79 -10.22
CA ALA A 40 10.23 4.04 -10.01
C ALA A 40 9.87 5.11 -11.08
N LYS A 41 9.63 4.71 -12.34
CA LYS A 41 9.20 5.62 -13.41
C LYS A 41 7.82 6.24 -13.14
N PHE A 42 6.92 5.49 -12.51
CA PHE A 42 5.60 5.97 -12.11
C PHE A 42 5.60 6.75 -10.79
N GLY A 43 6.76 6.88 -10.13
CA GLY A 43 6.94 7.67 -8.91
C GLY A 43 6.64 6.91 -7.61
N PHE A 44 6.64 5.57 -7.63
CA PHE A 44 6.49 4.76 -6.43
C PHE A 44 7.81 4.63 -5.67
N ASP A 45 7.75 4.75 -4.34
CA ASP A 45 8.90 4.55 -3.46
C ASP A 45 8.99 3.08 -3.00
N ILE A 46 9.82 2.32 -3.70
CA ILE A 46 10.03 0.88 -3.47
C ILE A 46 10.69 0.59 -2.11
N THR A 47 11.36 1.58 -1.51
CA THR A 47 12.04 1.43 -0.22
C THR A 47 11.12 1.72 0.97
N ALA A 48 9.97 2.36 0.73
CA ALA A 48 9.06 2.81 1.76
C ALA A 48 7.99 1.80 2.19
N PHE A 49 8.05 0.55 1.69
CA PHE A 49 7.04 -0.49 1.97
C PHE A 49 6.62 -0.55 3.46
N TRP A 50 7.60 -0.65 4.37
CA TRP A 50 7.35 -0.77 5.81
C TRP A 50 6.70 0.48 6.41
N ARG A 51 7.09 1.66 5.92
CA ARG A 51 6.49 2.94 6.35
C ARG A 51 5.03 2.98 5.93
N ASP A 52 4.75 2.69 4.67
CA ASP A 52 3.42 2.82 4.09
C ASP A 52 2.45 1.77 4.65
N PHE A 53 2.95 0.55 4.90
CA PHE A 53 2.23 -0.50 5.63
C PHE A 53 1.89 -0.07 7.06
N THR A 54 2.88 0.44 7.82
CA THR A 54 2.68 0.83 9.22
C THR A 54 1.68 1.98 9.37
N VAL A 55 1.76 2.99 8.49
CA VAL A 55 0.80 4.10 8.47
C VAL A 55 -0.61 3.60 8.19
N SER A 56 -0.77 2.70 7.22
CA SER A 56 -2.08 2.13 6.86
C SER A 56 -2.66 1.27 7.99
N ALA A 57 -1.84 0.43 8.61
CA ALA A 57 -2.25 -0.40 9.76
C ALA A 57 -2.64 0.46 10.97
N THR A 58 -1.87 1.51 11.26
CA THR A 58 -2.17 2.45 12.35
C THR A 58 -3.50 3.16 12.13
N LEU A 59 -3.76 3.65 10.90
CA LEU A 59 -5.04 4.27 10.55
C LEU A 59 -6.22 3.32 10.77
N LEU A 60 -6.09 2.05 10.37
CA LEU A 60 -7.11 1.04 10.58
C LEU A 60 -7.39 0.80 12.07
N VAL A 61 -6.35 0.65 12.89
CA VAL A 61 -6.49 0.46 14.34
C VAL A 61 -7.17 1.66 15.01
N VAL A 62 -6.79 2.88 14.62
CA VAL A 62 -7.42 4.10 15.14
C VAL A 62 -8.90 4.17 14.78
N LEU A 63 -9.27 3.86 13.53
CA LEU A 63 -10.66 3.82 13.10
C LEU A 63 -11.49 2.78 13.87
N LEU A 64 -10.93 1.59 14.10
CA LEU A 64 -11.58 0.55 14.90
C LEU A 64 -11.74 0.98 16.37
N ALA A 65 -10.72 1.62 16.95
CA ALA A 65 -10.79 2.12 18.32
C ALA A 65 -11.85 3.22 18.46
N ILE A 66 -11.94 4.15 17.51
CA ILE A 66 -12.98 5.17 17.47
C ILE A 66 -14.37 4.53 17.35
N ASN A 67 -14.54 3.55 16.46
CA ASN A 67 -15.81 2.84 16.31
C ASN A 67 -16.23 2.13 17.61
N ALA A 68 -15.31 1.42 18.25
CA ALA A 68 -15.55 0.77 19.54
C ALA A 68 -15.91 1.77 20.64
N ALA A 69 -15.21 2.91 20.70
CA ALA A 69 -15.52 3.99 21.64
C ALA A 69 -16.91 4.57 21.39
N LEU A 70 -17.27 4.87 20.13
CA LEU A 70 -18.60 5.38 19.78
C LEU A 70 -19.70 4.41 20.22
N ILE A 71 -19.53 3.10 19.99
CA ILE A 71 -20.47 2.08 20.45
C ILE A 71 -20.55 2.07 21.98
N GLN A 72 -19.41 2.12 22.68
CA GLN A 72 -19.36 2.02 24.13
C GLN A 72 -19.90 3.26 24.86
N PHE A 73 -19.76 4.46 24.29
CA PHE A 73 -20.21 5.70 24.91
C PHE A 73 -21.61 6.12 24.44
N ILE A 74 -21.89 6.08 23.13
CA ILE A 74 -23.18 6.56 22.59
C ILE A 74 -24.28 5.50 22.73
N LEU A 75 -23.98 4.24 22.40
CA LEU A 75 -25.01 3.19 22.39
C LEU A 75 -25.35 2.69 23.80
N LYS A 76 -24.44 2.87 24.76
CA LYS A 76 -24.62 2.44 26.15
C LYS A 76 -25.59 3.32 26.93
N GLU A 77 -25.84 4.55 26.47
CA GLU A 77 -26.82 5.47 27.08
C GLU A 77 -28.27 5.21 26.61
N THR A 78 -28.46 4.46 25.52
CA THR A 78 -29.81 4.16 24.98
C THR A 78 -30.42 2.86 25.53
N ARG A 79 -29.70 2.13 26.39
CA ARG A 79 -30.19 0.95 27.11
C ARG A 79 -30.38 1.26 28.60
#